data_AF-R7HH78-F1
#
_entry.id   AF-R7HH78-F1
#
_cell.length_a   1.000
_cell.length_b   1.000
_cell.length_c   1.000
_cell.angle_alpha   90.00
_cell.angle_beta   90.00
_cell.angle_gamma   90.00
#
_symmetry.space_group_name_H-M   'P 1'
#
loop_
_entity.id
_entity.type
_entity.pdbx_description
1 polymer ?
#
loop_
_entity_poly.entity_id
_entity_poly.type
_entity_poly.pdbx_seq_one_letter_code
_entity_poly.pdbx_strand_id
1 'polypeptide(L)'
;MKKNIEYVDVENLNELPKLKNDKRYLEFLGGTKKYRCFVVDQNYPRCNFYRDHLELIDKMLHPIYKNRGIVVAQDNTFPIPGFYIISFNKQFKNIIELPESLVVRTSYIIQNIRKILLDKLNIKFVNIYYEEKNTESNNVHYWIMPKYENLDLNEKIYETDMYNYLNSFEFSKTYKKILKYNEIVKNELEKINYKKIDDELYNKIETREKKINLCIAKHCFITCKGCYNNFCNKKEISYKEIILFLKYAKENGLEKITLSGGDPLTRKDISKIINKCSKLKLKINLDTVGLSLTKSRIVPSTKEKIHKFLNINILKKVESIGIPLDGSNNDIVSTFRIYKGDLFNEIINILEFFDKKNIKICINTVLHKENLQDVENIYNIIKKHSCVKKWQVFQFMPIGTLGSKNAANYNIEVNDFLTAKKKIEKISKNSNIIVNFKTATERSYNYMLINSNGIAYKVNLDNEIETFGRLSDKSTWDNIINNLF
;
A
#
# COMPACT_ATOMS: atom_id res chain seq x y z
N MET A 1 24.08 -6.95 -7.33
CA MET A 1 25.30 -6.43 -6.69
C MET A 1 24.88 -5.28 -5.78
N LYS A 2 25.02 -5.42 -4.45
CA LYS A 2 24.73 -4.31 -3.53
C LYS A 2 25.71 -3.18 -3.84
N LYS A 3 25.23 -1.96 -4.10
CA LYS A 3 26.10 -0.79 -4.22
C LYS A 3 26.91 -0.69 -2.92
N ASN A 4 28.23 -0.63 -3.00
CA ASN A 4 29.04 -0.27 -1.85
C ASN A 4 28.66 1.17 -1.47
N ILE A 5 28.04 1.33 -0.31
CA ILE A 5 27.71 2.65 0.24
C ILE A 5 28.97 3.18 0.92
N GLU A 6 29.39 4.36 0.49
CA GLU A 6 30.53 5.07 1.09
C GLU A 6 30.17 5.58 2.48
N TYR A 7 31.08 5.42 3.44
CA TYR A 7 30.93 5.94 4.78
C TYR A 7 32.28 6.35 5.37
N VAL A 8 32.23 7.22 6.39
CA VAL A 8 33.40 7.64 7.19
C VAL A 8 33.05 7.48 8.67
N ASP A 9 33.94 6.86 9.43
CA ASP A 9 33.82 6.77 10.89
C ASP A 9 34.60 7.94 11.53
N VAL A 10 33.96 8.73 12.40
CA VAL A 10 34.51 9.93 13.06
C VAL A 10 34.19 9.96 14.55
N GLU A 11 35.04 10.61 15.37
CA GLU A 11 34.72 10.83 16.79
C GLU A 11 33.77 12.03 16.95
N ASN A 12 34.03 13.10 16.18
CA ASN A 12 33.23 14.31 16.18
C ASN A 12 32.75 14.64 14.76
N LEU A 13 31.51 15.15 14.64
CA LEU A 13 30.92 15.46 13.34
C LEU A 13 31.63 16.61 12.61
N ASN A 14 32.41 17.43 13.30
CA ASN A 14 33.24 18.47 12.70
C ASN A 14 34.49 17.92 11.98
N GLU A 15 34.83 16.64 12.16
CA GLU A 15 35.91 15.94 11.44
C GLU A 15 35.48 15.51 10.02
N LEU A 16 34.19 15.68 9.66
CA LEU A 16 33.67 15.22 8.39
C LEU A 16 34.26 16.01 7.21
N PRO A 17 34.77 15.32 6.16
CA PRO A 17 35.29 16.01 4.98
C PRO A 17 34.17 16.72 4.21
N LYS A 18 34.53 17.76 3.46
CA LYS A 18 33.56 18.47 2.62
C LYS A 18 33.07 17.58 1.49
N LEU A 19 31.74 17.52 1.32
CA LEU A 19 31.08 16.82 0.21
C LEU A 19 30.77 17.77 -0.96
N LYS A 20 30.45 17.18 -2.12
CA LYS A 20 29.84 17.90 -3.24
C LYS A 20 28.44 18.39 -2.86
N ASN A 21 27.96 19.47 -3.51
CA ASN A 21 26.68 20.12 -3.18
C ASN A 21 25.44 19.22 -3.33
N ASP A 22 25.53 18.12 -4.07
CA ASP A 22 24.45 17.15 -4.29
C ASP A 22 24.43 16.01 -3.25
N LYS A 23 25.35 16.01 -2.29
CA LYS A 23 25.54 14.96 -1.29
C LYS A 23 25.48 15.49 0.14
N ARG A 24 25.06 14.63 1.06
CA ARG A 24 25.13 14.86 2.50
C ARG A 24 25.51 13.61 3.28
N TYR A 25 25.88 13.81 4.54
CA TYR A 25 26.04 12.72 5.49
C TYR A 25 24.71 12.33 6.15
N LEU A 26 24.53 11.04 6.37
CA LEU A 26 23.65 10.47 7.38
C LEU A 26 24.49 9.87 8.49
N GLU A 27 24.50 10.55 9.63
CA GLU A 27 25.18 10.14 10.85
C GLU A 27 24.36 9.12 11.64
N PHE A 28 25.06 8.09 12.11
CA PHE A 28 24.54 7.06 13.02
C PHE A 28 25.61 6.80 14.08
N LEU A 29 25.20 6.67 15.34
CA LEU A 29 26.08 6.16 16.39
C LEU A 29 26.59 4.75 16.04
N GLY A 30 27.86 4.49 16.34
CA GLY A 30 28.52 3.20 16.11
C GLY A 30 29.55 3.22 14.97
N GLY A 31 30.08 2.05 14.66
CA GLY A 31 31.24 1.89 13.76
C GLY A 31 32.54 1.65 14.54
N THR A 32 33.69 1.98 13.96
CA THR A 32 34.99 1.91 14.64
C THR A 32 35.27 3.09 15.57
N LYS A 33 34.44 4.14 15.46
CA LYS A 33 34.45 5.38 16.26
C LYS A 33 33.04 5.70 16.78
N LYS A 34 32.84 6.86 17.40
CA LYS A 34 31.52 7.31 17.88
C LYS A 34 30.44 7.34 16.80
N TYR A 35 30.75 7.87 15.61
CA TYR A 35 29.77 7.99 14.53
C TYR A 35 30.26 7.29 13.26
N ARG A 36 29.35 6.58 12.60
CA ARG A 36 29.46 6.16 11.20
C ARG A 36 28.55 7.05 10.35
N CYS A 37 29.16 7.77 9.41
CA CYS A 37 28.50 8.75 8.58
C CYS A 37 28.46 8.27 7.12
N PHE A 38 27.29 7.88 6.63
CA PHE A 38 27.10 7.41 5.25
C PHE A 38 26.89 8.57 4.30
N VAL A 39 27.48 8.50 3.10
CA VAL A 39 27.30 9.50 2.04
C VAL A 39 26.07 9.14 1.21
N VAL A 40 25.09 10.05 1.15
CA VAL A 40 23.84 9.87 0.39
C VAL A 40 23.52 11.11 -0.44
N ASP A 41 22.56 10.99 -1.36
CA ASP A 41 22.02 12.14 -2.09
C ASP A 41 21.38 13.15 -1.13
N GLN A 42 21.50 14.44 -1.44
CA GLN A 42 21.04 15.56 -0.59
C GLN A 42 19.62 15.36 -0.03
N ASN A 43 18.71 14.84 -0.86
CA ASN A 43 17.30 14.68 -0.50
C ASN A 43 16.94 13.25 -0.07
N TYR A 44 17.90 12.33 0.07
CA TYR A 44 17.64 10.94 0.45
C TYR A 44 17.20 10.83 1.93
N PRO A 45 15.96 10.39 2.25
CA PRO A 45 15.47 10.36 3.63
C PRO A 45 16.12 9.26 4.50
N ARG A 46 16.36 9.55 5.79
CA ARG A 46 16.91 8.57 6.74
C ARG A 46 16.02 7.33 6.91
N CYS A 47 14.70 7.49 6.85
CA CYS A 47 13.75 6.36 6.93
C CYS A 47 13.90 5.36 5.77
N ASN A 48 14.26 5.83 4.57
CA ASN A 48 14.57 4.96 3.44
C ASN A 48 15.88 4.18 3.70
N PHE A 49 16.90 4.86 4.25
CA PHE A 49 18.16 4.20 4.61
C PHE A 49 17.96 3.02 5.58
N TYR A 50 17.15 3.22 6.62
CA TYR A 50 16.77 2.14 7.56
C TYR A 50 16.06 0.96 6.88
N ARG A 51 15.26 1.21 5.85
CA ARG A 51 14.55 0.16 5.11
C ARG A 51 15.50 -0.63 4.22
N ASP A 52 16.41 0.07 3.55
CA ASP A 52 17.19 -0.48 2.46
C ASP A 52 18.54 -1.06 2.94
N HIS A 53 19.06 -0.59 4.09
CA HIS A 53 20.44 -0.83 4.55
C HIS A 53 20.59 -1.08 6.07
N LEU A 54 19.59 -1.68 6.72
CA LEU A 54 19.61 -1.94 8.18
C LEU A 54 20.83 -2.75 8.64
N GLU A 55 21.36 -3.62 7.77
CA GLU A 55 22.54 -4.46 8.05
C GLU A 55 23.84 -3.67 8.23
N LEU A 56 23.90 -2.43 7.72
CA LEU A 56 25.07 -1.55 7.86
C LEU A 56 25.03 -0.72 9.15
N ILE A 57 23.87 -0.69 9.82
CA ILE A 57 23.62 0.10 11.02
C ILE A 57 23.92 -0.74 12.26
N ASP A 58 24.54 -0.12 13.27
CA ASP A 58 24.81 -0.76 14.55
C ASP A 58 23.52 -1.32 15.19
N LYS A 59 23.63 -2.50 15.80
CA LYS A 59 22.50 -3.22 16.41
C LYS A 59 21.79 -2.41 17.48
N MET A 60 22.47 -1.50 18.18
CA MET A 60 21.81 -0.64 19.17
C MET A 60 20.77 0.31 18.56
N LEU A 61 20.88 0.61 17.26
CA LEU A 61 19.94 1.48 16.55
C LEU A 61 18.87 0.67 15.81
N HIS A 62 18.88 -0.66 15.93
CA HIS A 62 17.82 -1.49 15.36
C HIS A 62 16.49 -1.20 16.06
N PRO A 63 15.36 -1.25 15.33
CA PRO A 63 14.06 -0.98 15.93
C PRO A 63 13.74 -1.92 17.09
N ILE A 64 13.39 -1.34 18.24
CA ILE A 64 12.85 -2.07 19.40
C ILE A 64 11.35 -2.36 19.23
N TYR A 65 10.68 -1.60 18.37
CA TYR A 65 9.30 -1.85 17.98
C TYR A 65 9.08 -1.43 16.52
N LYS A 66 8.34 -2.27 15.77
CA LYS A 66 7.89 -1.95 14.42
C LYS A 66 6.55 -2.63 14.14
N ASN A 67 5.52 -1.84 13.90
CA ASN A 67 4.21 -2.34 13.48
C ASN A 67 3.40 -1.23 12.80
N ARG A 68 2.62 -1.59 11.76
CA ARG A 68 1.60 -0.69 11.17
C ARG A 68 2.09 0.74 10.89
N GLY A 69 3.33 0.85 10.42
CA GLY A 69 3.99 2.10 10.08
C GLY A 69 4.69 2.85 11.21
N ILE A 70 4.49 2.48 12.48
CA ILE A 70 5.23 3.01 13.62
C ILE A 70 6.56 2.26 13.74
N VAL A 71 7.65 3.00 13.95
CA VAL A 71 8.99 2.48 14.22
C VAL A 71 9.53 3.19 15.46
N VAL A 72 10.04 2.42 16.42
CA VAL A 72 10.72 2.95 17.61
C VAL A 72 12.14 2.42 17.65
N ALA A 73 13.11 3.30 17.76
CA ALA A 73 14.53 2.96 17.86
C ALA A 73 15.27 3.95 18.77
N GLN A 74 16.47 3.62 19.20
CA GLN A 74 17.38 4.55 19.87
C GLN A 74 17.69 5.75 18.95
N ASP A 75 17.90 6.92 19.53
CA ASP A 75 18.36 8.10 18.78
C ASP A 75 19.70 7.85 18.05
N ASN A 76 19.81 8.41 16.85
CA ASN A 76 20.95 8.18 15.97
C ASN A 76 22.18 9.00 16.30
N THR A 77 22.05 10.04 17.11
CA THR A 77 23.06 11.07 17.29
C THR A 77 23.52 11.13 18.74
N PHE A 78 22.60 11.02 19.71
CA PHE A 78 22.90 11.20 21.12
C PHE A 78 22.90 9.85 21.85
N PRO A 79 24.04 9.45 22.46
CA PRO A 79 24.19 8.13 23.06
C PRO A 79 23.61 8.08 24.48
N ILE A 80 22.36 8.52 24.63
CA ILE A 80 21.64 8.60 25.90
C ILE A 80 20.84 7.31 26.09
N PRO A 81 21.12 6.51 27.13
CA PRO A 81 20.36 5.28 27.38
C PRO A 81 18.87 5.56 27.57
N GLY A 82 18.02 4.87 26.80
CA GLY A 82 16.57 5.02 26.86
C GLY A 82 16.02 6.21 26.07
N PHE A 83 16.85 6.89 25.28
CA PHE A 83 16.41 7.95 24.39
C PHE A 83 15.91 7.36 23.07
N TYR A 84 14.58 7.30 22.95
CA TYR A 84 13.91 6.71 21.81
C TYR A 84 13.34 7.75 20.85
N ILE A 85 13.42 7.43 19.57
CA ILE A 85 12.75 8.13 18.48
C ILE A 85 11.60 7.27 17.98
N ILE A 86 10.39 7.82 18.04
CA ILE A 86 9.27 7.29 17.28
C ILE A 86 9.27 7.96 15.93
N SER A 87 9.39 7.16 14.87
CA SER A 87 9.35 7.59 13.49
C SER A 87 8.37 6.74 12.69
N PHE A 88 8.16 7.11 11.43
CA PHE A 88 7.23 6.43 10.55
C PHE A 88 7.90 5.86 9.31
N ASN A 89 7.40 4.73 8.82
CA ASN A 89 7.90 4.07 7.60
C ASN A 89 7.59 4.87 6.32
N LYS A 90 6.61 5.77 6.37
CA LYS A 90 6.27 6.73 5.34
C LYS A 90 6.74 8.11 5.78
N GLN A 91 7.22 8.91 4.83
CA GLN A 91 7.54 10.31 5.09
C GLN A 91 6.25 11.13 5.22
N PHE A 92 6.14 11.89 6.31
CA PHE A 92 5.13 12.91 6.56
C PHE A 92 5.84 14.21 6.86
N LYS A 93 5.54 15.29 6.14
CA LYS A 93 6.27 16.57 6.30
C LYS A 93 5.90 17.30 7.58
N ASN A 94 4.66 17.15 8.05
CA ASN A 94 4.17 17.77 9.27
C ASN A 94 3.08 16.91 9.91
N ILE A 95 2.75 17.22 11.17
CA ILE A 95 1.82 16.43 11.98
C ILE A 95 0.40 16.36 11.39
N ILE A 96 -0.01 17.36 10.60
CA ILE A 96 -1.35 17.44 9.98
C ILE A 96 -1.51 16.37 8.88
N GLU A 97 -0.40 15.89 8.31
CA GLU A 97 -0.43 14.81 7.31
C GLU A 97 -0.60 13.41 7.93
N LEU A 98 -0.47 13.27 9.25
CA LEU A 98 -0.64 11.97 9.91
C LEU A 98 -2.11 11.53 9.89
N PRO A 99 -2.41 10.28 9.49
CA PRO A 99 -3.73 9.70 9.69
C PRO A 99 -4.14 9.73 11.16
N GLU A 100 -5.42 9.96 11.45
CA GLU A 100 -5.96 9.98 12.82
C GLU A 100 -5.61 8.71 13.60
N SER A 101 -5.68 7.55 12.92
CA SER A 101 -5.28 6.26 13.49
C SER A 101 -3.82 6.23 13.92
N LEU A 102 -2.93 6.92 13.20
CA LEU A 102 -1.51 6.99 13.51
C LEU A 102 -1.23 7.97 14.66
N VAL A 103 -1.95 9.10 14.73
CA VAL A 103 -1.83 10.07 15.84
C VAL A 103 -2.18 9.41 17.18
N VAL A 104 -3.30 8.69 17.24
CA VAL A 104 -3.74 8.04 18.49
C VAL A 104 -2.81 6.91 18.89
N ARG A 105 -2.41 6.05 17.94
CA ARG A 105 -1.48 4.94 18.22
C ARG A 105 -0.10 5.40 18.65
N THR A 106 0.39 6.50 18.07
CA THR A 106 1.65 7.14 18.49
C THR A 106 1.55 7.62 19.94
N SER A 107 0.45 8.27 20.32
CA SER A 107 0.21 8.70 21.70
C SER A 107 0.19 7.51 22.68
N TYR A 108 -0.43 6.41 22.27
CA TYR A 108 -0.55 5.21 23.09
C TYR A 108 0.81 4.50 23.30
N ILE A 109 1.66 4.44 22.27
CA ILE A 109 2.99 3.82 22.43
C ILE A 109 3.92 4.70 23.25
N ILE A 110 3.83 6.03 23.12
CA ILE A 110 4.55 6.98 23.99
C ILE A 110 4.22 6.69 25.46
N GLN A 111 2.93 6.55 25.80
CA GLN A 111 2.50 6.26 27.16
C GLN A 111 3.07 4.93 27.68
N ASN A 112 3.03 3.88 26.86
CA ASN A 112 3.52 2.56 27.26
C ASN A 112 5.05 2.53 27.43
N ILE A 113 5.80 3.14 26.50
CA ILE A 113 7.26 3.27 26.65
C ILE A 113 7.57 4.09 27.90
N ARG A 114 6.87 5.21 28.13
CA ARG A 114 7.08 6.04 29.32
C ARG A 114 6.87 5.24 30.61
N LYS A 115 5.84 4.41 30.66
CA LYS A 115 5.59 3.51 31.81
C LYS A 115 6.72 2.52 32.00
N ILE A 116 7.20 1.88 30.93
CA ILE A 116 8.34 0.94 31.00
C ILE A 116 9.61 1.64 31.49
N LEU A 117 9.91 2.83 30.96
CA LEU A 117 11.06 3.64 31.39
C LEU A 117 11.01 3.93 32.90
N LEU A 118 9.83 4.20 33.45
CA LEU A 118 9.64 4.38 34.89
C LEU A 118 9.81 3.04 35.64
N ASP A 119 8.96 2.06 35.34
CA ASP A 119 8.78 0.86 36.15
C ASP A 119 9.98 -0.10 36.09
N LYS A 120 10.72 -0.12 34.97
CA LYS A 120 11.78 -1.10 34.70
C LYS A 120 13.17 -0.50 34.68
N LEU A 121 13.28 0.78 34.33
CA LEU A 121 14.57 1.45 34.16
C LEU A 121 14.79 2.58 35.16
N ASN A 122 13.81 2.85 36.04
CA ASN A 122 13.83 3.91 37.06
C ASN A 122 14.14 5.30 36.47
N ILE A 123 13.68 5.56 35.24
CA ILE A 123 13.78 6.87 34.59
C ILE A 123 12.51 7.66 34.93
N LYS A 124 12.65 8.60 35.87
CA LYS A 124 11.54 9.40 36.41
C LYS A 124 11.16 10.61 35.57
N PHE A 125 12.11 11.17 34.82
CA PHE A 125 11.87 12.37 34.03
C PHE A 125 12.15 12.09 32.55
N VAL A 126 11.19 12.42 31.70
CA VAL A 126 11.25 12.19 30.26
C VAL A 126 10.53 13.33 29.57
N ASN A 127 11.20 13.99 28.63
CA ASN A 127 10.58 14.98 27.75
C ASN A 127 10.08 14.30 26.48
N ILE A 128 8.88 14.67 26.04
CA ILE A 128 8.32 14.27 24.75
C ILE A 128 8.36 15.47 23.81
N TYR A 129 9.07 15.37 22.68
CA TYR A 129 9.29 16.50 21.79
C TYR A 129 9.01 16.14 20.32
N TYR A 130 8.36 17.06 19.60
CA TYR A 130 8.20 17.05 18.15
C TYR A 130 8.80 18.35 17.60
N GLU A 131 9.61 18.22 16.55
CA GLU A 131 10.21 19.35 15.85
C GLU A 131 9.80 19.32 14.39
N GLU A 132 9.32 20.47 13.89
CA GLU A 132 9.08 20.66 12.47
C GLU A 132 10.24 21.46 11.86
N LYS A 133 10.85 20.94 10.78
CA LYS A 133 12.01 21.56 10.13
C LYS A 133 11.61 22.11 8.77
N ASN A 134 12.13 23.29 8.44
CA ASN A 134 11.95 23.89 7.11
C ASN A 134 12.95 23.30 6.09
N THR A 135 12.86 22.00 5.84
CA THR A 135 13.70 21.27 4.88
C THR A 135 12.88 20.26 4.07
N GLU A 136 13.26 20.00 2.82
CA GLU A 136 12.56 19.02 1.98
C GLU A 136 12.62 17.58 2.53
N SER A 137 13.67 17.28 3.31
CA SER A 137 13.88 16.00 3.98
C SER A 137 13.18 15.90 5.34
N ASN A 138 12.42 16.92 5.75
CA ASN A 138 11.73 16.91 7.03
C ASN A 138 10.77 15.70 7.12
N ASN A 139 10.72 15.11 8.30
CA ASN A 139 9.84 13.99 8.60
C ASN A 139 9.35 14.08 10.04
N VAL A 140 8.06 13.83 10.25
CA VAL A 140 7.50 13.76 11.60
C VAL A 140 8.15 12.62 12.39
N HIS A 141 8.67 12.97 13.56
CA HIS A 141 9.18 12.04 14.55
C HIS A 141 9.03 12.63 15.95
N TYR A 142 8.95 11.77 16.96
CA TYR A 142 8.81 12.16 18.36
C TYR A 142 9.99 11.65 19.16
N TRP A 143 10.56 12.52 19.97
CA TRP A 143 11.62 12.21 20.92
C TRP A 143 10.98 11.77 22.23
N ILE A 144 11.43 10.65 22.78
CA ILE A 144 11.21 10.22 24.15
C ILE A 144 12.55 10.33 24.86
N MET A 145 12.84 11.50 25.41
CA MET A 145 14.18 11.86 25.87
C MET A 145 14.26 11.82 27.40
N PRO A 146 14.98 10.84 28.00
CA PRO A 146 15.26 10.81 29.43
C PRO A 146 15.97 12.08 29.90
N LYS A 147 15.60 12.57 31.09
CA LYS A 147 16.38 13.50 31.90
C LYS A 147 16.92 12.77 33.12
N TYR A 148 18.24 12.69 33.23
CA TYR A 148 18.90 12.07 34.37
C TYR A 148 19.23 13.12 35.44
N GLU A 149 18.72 12.91 36.67
CA GLU A 149 18.79 13.85 37.80
C GLU A 149 20.23 14.33 38.11
N ASN A 150 21.24 13.51 37.85
CA ASN A 150 22.63 13.78 38.21
C ASN A 150 23.35 14.75 37.23
N LEU A 151 22.69 15.21 36.17
CA LEU A 151 23.32 15.96 35.07
C LEU A 151 22.66 17.31 34.77
N ASP A 152 21.35 17.46 35.01
CA ASP A 152 20.63 18.73 34.82
C ASP A 152 19.33 18.75 35.66
N LEU A 153 19.27 19.63 36.66
CA LEU A 153 18.21 19.73 37.67
C LEU A 153 17.10 20.73 37.30
N ASN A 154 17.17 21.39 36.14
CA ASN A 154 16.17 22.39 35.81
C ASN A 154 14.84 21.73 35.45
N GLU A 155 13.77 22.10 36.14
CA GLU A 155 12.43 21.53 35.96
C GLU A 155 11.87 21.84 34.56
N LYS A 156 12.24 22.99 33.99
CA LYS A 156 11.70 23.48 32.72
C LYS A 156 12.71 23.40 31.59
N ILE A 157 12.21 23.11 30.39
CA ILE A 157 13.05 22.88 29.21
C ILE A 157 13.85 24.13 28.78
N TYR A 158 13.29 25.33 28.96
CA TYR A 158 13.96 26.58 28.60
C TYR A 158 15.01 27.04 29.63
N GLU A 159 15.01 26.43 30.81
CA GLU A 159 16.04 26.63 31.84
C GLU A 159 17.16 25.59 31.68
N THR A 160 16.89 24.46 31.00
CA THR A 160 17.82 23.35 30.77
C THR A 160 18.80 23.70 29.64
N ASP A 161 20.10 23.54 29.86
CA ASP A 161 21.08 23.64 28.77
C ASP A 161 21.05 22.34 27.95
N MET A 162 20.08 22.27 27.06
CA MET A 162 19.80 21.10 26.23
C MET A 162 21.00 20.68 25.39
N TYR A 163 21.79 21.64 24.90
CA TYR A 163 22.95 21.33 24.06
C TYR A 163 24.03 20.61 24.88
N ASN A 164 24.37 21.14 26.06
CA ASN A 164 25.36 20.52 26.92
C ASN A 164 24.87 19.18 27.48
N TYR A 165 23.60 19.09 27.87
CA TYR A 165 23.00 17.83 28.32
C TYR A 165 23.11 16.73 27.26
N LEU A 166 22.69 17.01 26.02
CA LEU A 166 22.71 16.03 24.93
C LEU A 166 24.13 15.54 24.61
N ASN A 167 25.14 16.39 24.80
CA ASN A 167 26.55 16.07 24.56
C ASN A 167 27.30 15.52 25.78
N SER A 168 26.68 15.48 26.97
CA SER A 168 27.33 15.03 28.22
C SER A 168 27.56 13.52 28.31
N PHE A 169 27.01 12.74 27.37
CA PHE A 169 27.06 11.28 27.38
C PHE A 169 28.18 10.76 26.47
N GLU A 170 29.12 10.02 27.07
CA GLU A 170 30.19 9.37 26.33
C GLU A 170 29.73 8.03 25.75
N PHE A 171 29.82 7.89 24.43
CA PHE A 171 29.31 6.73 23.69
C PHE A 171 29.90 5.40 24.17
N SER A 172 31.22 5.35 24.40
CA SER A 172 31.94 4.17 24.88
C SER A 172 31.39 3.64 26.21
N LYS A 173 30.95 4.55 27.10
CA LYS A 173 30.42 4.24 28.44
C LYS A 173 28.94 3.88 28.41
N THR A 174 28.17 4.44 27.49
CA THR A 174 26.71 4.23 27.45
C THR A 174 26.28 3.10 26.53
N TYR A 175 27.10 2.66 25.57
CA TYR A 175 26.77 1.63 24.58
C TYR A 175 26.11 0.37 25.18
N LYS A 176 26.77 -0.26 26.16
CA LYS A 176 26.25 -1.48 26.81
C LYS A 176 24.93 -1.22 27.53
N LYS A 177 24.75 -0.02 28.09
CA LYS A 177 23.53 0.37 28.81
C LYS A 177 22.38 0.63 27.84
N ILE A 178 22.64 1.25 26.69
CA ILE A 178 21.68 1.42 25.59
C ILE A 178 21.16 0.06 25.13
N LEU A 179 22.06 -0.86 24.78
CA LEU A 179 21.66 -2.22 24.35
C LEU A 179 20.78 -2.92 25.39
N LYS A 180 21.18 -2.86 26.67
CA LYS A 180 20.40 -3.42 27.77
C LYS A 180 19.01 -2.80 27.87
N TYR A 181 18.91 -1.46 27.75
CA TYR A 181 17.64 -0.75 27.87
C TYR A 181 16.71 -1.09 26.69
N ASN A 182 17.27 -1.16 25.48
CA ASN A 182 16.53 -1.55 24.29
C ASN A 182 15.91 -2.94 24.42
N GLU A 183 16.68 -3.91 24.90
CA GLU A 183 16.18 -5.27 25.16
C GLU A 183 15.07 -5.27 26.22
N ILE A 184 15.24 -4.52 27.32
CA ILE A 184 14.20 -4.43 28.36
C ILE A 184 12.90 -3.85 27.80
N VAL A 185 12.96 -2.73 27.07
CA VAL A 185 11.76 -2.08 26.51
C VAL A 185 11.08 -2.98 25.49
N LYS A 186 11.86 -3.60 24.60
CA LYS A 186 11.35 -4.55 23.62
C LYS A 186 10.62 -5.72 24.29
N ASN A 187 11.25 -6.37 25.25
CA ASN A 187 10.69 -7.52 25.96
C ASN A 187 9.41 -7.17 26.72
N GLU A 188 9.32 -5.98 27.31
CA GLU A 188 8.12 -5.56 28.03
C GLU A 188 6.97 -5.19 27.10
N LEU A 189 7.25 -4.59 25.93
CA LEU A 189 6.24 -4.38 24.89
C LEU A 189 5.71 -5.72 24.34
N GLU A 190 6.59 -6.71 24.16
CA GLU A 190 6.21 -8.08 23.76
C GLU A 190 5.36 -8.76 24.84
N LYS A 191 5.75 -8.64 26.11
CA LYS A 191 5.05 -9.22 27.26
C LYS A 191 3.60 -8.74 27.40
N ILE A 192 3.34 -7.45 27.15
CA ILE A 192 1.98 -6.90 27.17
C ILE A 192 1.24 -7.12 25.83
N ASN A 193 1.86 -7.82 24.88
CA ASN A 193 1.36 -8.01 23.53
C ASN A 193 0.95 -6.68 22.86
N TYR A 194 1.82 -5.67 22.99
CA TYR A 194 1.52 -4.31 22.55
C TYR A 194 1.15 -4.26 21.06
N LYS A 195 1.74 -5.13 20.24
CA LYS A 195 1.41 -5.26 18.82
C LYS A 195 -0.08 -5.53 18.57
N LYS A 196 -0.72 -6.38 19.38
CA LYS A 196 -2.15 -6.65 19.29
C LYS A 196 -2.97 -5.40 19.64
N ILE A 197 -2.58 -4.70 20.70
CA ILE A 197 -3.23 -3.45 21.13
C ILE A 197 -3.15 -2.39 20.02
N ASP A 198 -1.98 -2.24 19.40
CA ASP A 198 -1.75 -1.33 18.28
C ASP A 198 -2.63 -1.69 17.05
N ASP A 199 -2.73 -2.97 16.70
CA ASP A 199 -3.61 -3.45 15.64
C ASP A 199 -5.10 -3.19 15.96
N GLU A 200 -5.53 -3.37 17.21
CA GLU A 200 -6.91 -3.10 17.66
C GLU A 200 -7.25 -1.60 17.59
N LEU A 201 -6.35 -0.73 18.07
CA LEU A 201 -6.50 0.73 17.96
C LEU A 201 -6.58 1.19 16.51
N TYR A 202 -5.72 0.64 15.66
CA TYR A 202 -5.73 0.92 14.23
C TYR A 202 -7.09 0.57 13.62
N ASN A 203 -7.56 -0.65 13.86
CA ASN A 203 -8.84 -1.14 13.34
C ASN A 203 -10.05 -0.36 13.85
N LYS A 204 -9.97 0.24 15.05
CA LYS A 204 -11.06 1.03 15.63
C LYS A 204 -11.16 2.44 15.05
N ILE A 205 -10.02 3.03 14.67
CA ILE A 205 -9.93 4.45 14.31
C ILE A 205 -9.80 4.64 12.80
N GLU A 206 -9.18 3.70 12.08
CA GLU A 206 -9.05 3.79 10.64
C GLU A 206 -10.43 3.71 9.97
N THR A 207 -10.93 4.87 9.52
CA THR A 207 -12.23 5.02 8.85
C THR A 207 -12.20 4.63 7.37
N ARG A 208 -11.03 4.23 6.86
CA ARG A 208 -10.89 3.78 5.48
C ARG A 208 -11.69 2.51 5.29
N GLU A 209 -12.43 2.43 4.20
CA GLU A 209 -13.21 1.24 3.88
C GLU A 209 -12.29 0.02 3.70
N LYS A 210 -12.43 -0.99 4.57
CA LYS A 210 -11.69 -2.24 4.46
C LYS A 210 -12.15 -3.00 3.22
N LYS A 211 -11.23 -3.25 2.30
CA LYS A 211 -11.54 -3.82 0.98
C LYS A 211 -10.53 -4.84 0.49
N ILE A 212 -11.01 -5.79 -0.31
CA ILE A 212 -10.20 -6.79 -1.00
C ILE A 212 -10.55 -6.85 -2.49
N ASN A 213 -9.55 -7.16 -3.32
CA ASN A 213 -9.77 -7.60 -4.70
C ASN A 213 -9.54 -9.12 -4.76
N LEU A 214 -10.62 -9.87 -4.96
CA LEU A 214 -10.61 -11.33 -4.97
C LEU A 214 -10.74 -11.83 -6.42
N CYS A 215 -9.64 -12.32 -6.96
CA CYS A 215 -9.60 -13.05 -8.22
C CYS A 215 -10.24 -14.42 -8.00
N ILE A 216 -11.55 -14.53 -8.24
CA ILE A 216 -12.29 -15.77 -8.01
C ILE A 216 -12.14 -16.76 -9.16
N ALA A 217 -11.81 -16.30 -10.37
CA ALA A 217 -11.69 -17.13 -11.56
C ALA A 217 -10.27 -17.13 -12.13
N LYS A 218 -9.75 -18.28 -12.54
CA LYS A 218 -8.42 -18.40 -13.17
C LYS A 218 -8.44 -18.30 -14.68
N HIS A 219 -9.60 -18.41 -15.33
CA HIS A 219 -9.71 -18.37 -16.79
C HIS A 219 -10.28 -17.02 -17.27
N CYS A 220 -9.95 -16.63 -18.49
CA CYS A 220 -10.46 -15.42 -19.14
C CYS A 220 -10.90 -15.74 -20.58
N PHE A 221 -11.75 -14.89 -21.13
CA PHE A 221 -12.17 -14.95 -22.54
C PHE A 221 -11.17 -14.30 -23.49
N ILE A 222 -10.23 -13.49 -22.97
CA ILE A 222 -9.23 -12.71 -23.72
C ILE A 222 -7.84 -12.84 -23.07
N THR A 223 -6.80 -12.39 -23.76
CA THR A 223 -5.43 -12.34 -23.24
C THR A 223 -4.89 -10.92 -23.32
N CYS A 224 -4.77 -10.21 -22.20
CA CYS A 224 -4.22 -8.86 -22.20
C CYS A 224 -2.69 -8.88 -22.08
N LYS A 225 -1.97 -8.10 -22.89
CA LYS A 225 -0.51 -7.98 -22.84
C LYS A 225 0.01 -7.36 -21.54
N GLY A 226 -0.81 -6.59 -20.83
CA GLY A 226 -0.50 -6.02 -19.53
C GLY A 226 -1.27 -6.62 -18.35
N CYS A 227 -1.72 -7.87 -18.45
CA CYS A 227 -2.49 -8.47 -17.35
C CYS A 227 -1.64 -8.65 -16.09
N TYR A 228 -2.11 -8.16 -14.95
CA TYR A 228 -1.46 -8.36 -13.66
C TYR A 228 -1.82 -9.70 -12.99
N ASN A 229 -2.85 -10.40 -13.47
CA ASN A 229 -3.23 -11.69 -12.90
C ASN A 229 -2.17 -12.74 -13.18
N ASN A 230 -1.91 -13.56 -12.17
CA ASN A 230 -1.03 -14.72 -12.28
C ASN A 230 -1.83 -15.94 -12.74
N PHE A 231 -1.74 -16.26 -14.02
CA PHE A 231 -2.32 -17.47 -14.60
C PHE A 231 -1.36 -18.65 -14.36
N CYS A 232 -1.78 -19.65 -13.58
CA CYS A 232 -0.97 -20.83 -13.30
C CYS A 232 -1.82 -22.10 -13.25
N ASN A 233 -1.14 -23.25 -13.29
CA ASN A 233 -1.79 -24.57 -13.34
C ASN A 233 -2.34 -25.06 -11.98
N LYS A 234 -2.33 -24.20 -10.96
CA LYS A 234 -2.87 -24.53 -9.64
C LYS A 234 -4.40 -24.59 -9.64
N LYS A 235 -4.93 -25.21 -8.59
CA LYS A 235 -6.36 -25.38 -8.40
C LYS A 235 -7.02 -24.04 -8.12
N GLU A 236 -8.08 -23.74 -8.86
CA GLU A 236 -8.91 -22.56 -8.62
C GLU A 236 -9.61 -22.69 -7.26
N ILE A 237 -9.70 -21.57 -6.54
CA ILE A 237 -10.33 -21.49 -5.23
C ILE A 237 -11.80 -21.95 -5.30
N SER A 238 -12.21 -22.79 -4.35
CA SER A 238 -13.56 -23.33 -4.31
C SER A 238 -14.57 -22.32 -3.75
N TYR A 239 -15.84 -22.50 -4.10
CA TYR A 239 -16.95 -21.78 -3.49
C TYR A 239 -16.88 -21.79 -1.95
N LYS A 240 -16.61 -22.96 -1.37
CA LYS A 240 -16.58 -23.16 0.08
C LYS A 240 -15.48 -22.31 0.74
N GLU A 241 -14.28 -22.31 0.18
CA GLU A 241 -13.15 -21.51 0.68
C GLU A 241 -13.45 -20.01 0.61
N ILE A 242 -13.97 -19.53 -0.53
CA ILE A 242 -14.38 -18.12 -0.69
C ILE A 242 -15.37 -17.75 0.42
N ILE A 243 -16.47 -18.49 0.56
CA ILE A 243 -17.54 -18.12 1.48
C ILE A 243 -17.12 -18.23 2.95
N LEU A 244 -16.29 -19.22 3.31
CA LEU A 244 -15.77 -19.35 4.67
C LEU A 244 -14.90 -18.15 5.05
N PHE A 245 -13.98 -17.76 4.17
CA PHE A 245 -13.16 -16.57 4.40
C PHE A 245 -13.99 -15.30 4.44
N LEU A 246 -14.95 -15.11 3.53
CA LEU A 246 -15.74 -13.86 3.50
C LEU A 246 -16.65 -13.68 4.71
N LYS A 247 -17.12 -14.77 5.33
CA LYS A 247 -17.82 -14.70 6.63
C LYS A 247 -16.89 -14.14 7.71
N TYR A 248 -15.72 -14.74 7.84
CA TYR A 248 -14.71 -14.32 8.80
C TYR A 248 -14.27 -12.86 8.57
N ALA A 249 -13.95 -12.53 7.32
CA ALA A 249 -13.52 -11.20 6.94
C ALA A 249 -14.60 -10.17 7.27
N LYS A 250 -15.88 -10.48 7.01
CA LYS A 250 -17.00 -9.59 7.34
C LYS A 250 -17.14 -9.37 8.85
N GLU A 251 -17.01 -10.42 9.65
CA GLU A 251 -17.03 -10.35 11.12
C GLU A 251 -15.88 -9.49 11.66
N ASN A 252 -14.76 -9.42 10.94
CA ASN A 252 -13.58 -8.63 11.28
C ASN A 252 -13.47 -7.29 10.49
N GLY A 253 -14.62 -6.79 10.02
CA GLY A 253 -14.75 -5.44 9.50
C GLY A 253 -14.54 -5.27 8.00
N LEU A 254 -14.45 -6.33 7.20
CA LEU A 254 -14.46 -6.21 5.74
C LEU A 254 -15.79 -5.57 5.28
N GLU A 255 -15.70 -4.51 4.50
CA GLU A 255 -16.86 -3.78 4.00
C GLU A 255 -17.10 -4.03 2.53
N LYS A 256 -16.02 -4.05 1.73
CA LYS A 256 -16.10 -4.08 0.26
C LYS A 256 -15.26 -5.19 -0.36
N ILE A 257 -15.81 -5.79 -1.41
CA ILE A 257 -15.14 -6.81 -2.21
C ILE A 257 -15.26 -6.48 -3.68
N THR A 258 -14.14 -6.54 -4.40
CA THR A 258 -14.14 -6.64 -5.86
C THR A 258 -13.99 -8.09 -6.25
N LEU A 259 -15.02 -8.65 -6.88
CA LEU A 259 -14.95 -9.95 -7.53
C LEU A 259 -14.33 -9.76 -8.92
N SER A 260 -13.18 -10.35 -9.13
CA SER A 260 -12.44 -10.31 -10.39
C SER A 260 -12.02 -11.73 -10.80
N GLY A 261 -11.08 -11.85 -11.71
CA GLY A 261 -10.58 -13.13 -12.19
C GLY A 261 -9.53 -12.92 -13.27
N GLY A 262 -9.23 -13.98 -14.03
CA GLY A 262 -9.12 -13.79 -15.47
C GLY A 262 -10.39 -13.10 -15.98
N ASP A 263 -11.54 -13.75 -15.85
CA ASP A 263 -12.88 -13.14 -15.90
C ASP A 263 -13.84 -13.92 -14.99
N PRO A 264 -14.54 -13.26 -14.04
CA PRO A 264 -15.42 -13.92 -13.08
C PRO A 264 -16.62 -14.63 -13.72
N LEU A 265 -17.06 -14.22 -14.90
CA LEU A 265 -18.19 -14.85 -15.62
C LEU A 265 -17.81 -16.16 -16.31
N THR A 266 -16.55 -16.60 -16.21
CA THR A 266 -16.16 -17.98 -16.58
C THR A 266 -16.63 -19.00 -15.53
N ARG A 267 -16.98 -18.57 -14.31
CA ARG A 267 -17.45 -19.46 -13.24
C ARG A 267 -18.93 -19.76 -13.32
N LYS A 268 -19.27 -21.06 -13.25
CA LYS A 268 -20.66 -21.54 -13.17
C LYS A 268 -21.38 -21.12 -11.89
N ASP A 269 -20.66 -20.91 -10.79
CA ASP A 269 -21.20 -20.58 -9.48
C ASP A 269 -21.18 -19.07 -9.14
N ILE A 270 -20.81 -18.18 -10.07
CA ILE A 270 -20.71 -16.74 -9.84
C ILE A 270 -21.99 -16.13 -9.24
N SER A 271 -23.16 -16.55 -9.74
CA SER A 271 -24.46 -16.09 -9.20
C SER A 271 -24.62 -16.45 -7.72
N LYS A 272 -24.14 -17.64 -7.30
CA LYS A 272 -24.19 -18.08 -5.90
C LYS A 272 -23.22 -17.27 -5.03
N ILE A 273 -22.05 -16.91 -5.56
CA ILE A 273 -21.05 -16.07 -4.87
C ILE A 273 -21.62 -14.67 -4.63
N ILE A 274 -22.11 -13.99 -5.69
CA ILE A 274 -22.71 -12.65 -5.57
C ILE A 274 -23.86 -12.65 -4.56
N ASN A 275 -24.76 -13.65 -4.65
CA ASN A 275 -25.87 -13.76 -3.72
C ASN A 275 -25.40 -13.91 -2.26
N LYS A 276 -24.33 -14.67 -2.03
CA LYS A 276 -23.81 -14.88 -0.68
C LYS A 276 -23.10 -13.64 -0.14
N CYS A 277 -22.30 -12.95 -0.95
CA CYS A 277 -21.71 -11.66 -0.58
C CYS A 277 -22.77 -10.62 -0.21
N SER A 278 -23.87 -10.55 -0.98
CA SER A 278 -24.98 -9.65 -0.71
C SER A 278 -25.68 -9.98 0.62
N LYS A 279 -25.91 -11.28 0.90
CA LYS A 279 -26.45 -11.73 2.20
C LYS A 279 -25.52 -11.40 3.38
N LEU A 280 -24.21 -11.32 3.16
CA LEU A 280 -23.23 -10.88 4.16
C LEU A 280 -23.18 -9.35 4.31
N LYS A 281 -24.02 -8.60 3.60
CA LYS A 281 -24.00 -7.12 3.57
C LYS A 281 -22.61 -6.57 3.21
N LEU A 282 -21.94 -7.24 2.26
CA LEU A 282 -20.73 -6.72 1.62
C LEU A 282 -21.13 -5.82 0.45
N LYS A 283 -20.43 -4.70 0.29
CA LYS A 283 -20.46 -3.90 -0.93
C LYS A 283 -19.72 -4.66 -2.03
N ILE A 284 -20.37 -4.91 -3.16
CA ILE A 284 -19.84 -5.78 -4.21
C ILE A 284 -19.49 -4.94 -5.44
N ASN A 285 -18.23 -5.01 -5.85
CA ASN A 285 -17.80 -4.66 -7.18
C ASN A 285 -17.60 -5.94 -8.01
N LEU A 286 -17.87 -5.89 -9.31
CA LEU A 286 -17.61 -6.97 -10.26
C LEU A 286 -16.81 -6.43 -11.44
N ASP A 287 -15.57 -6.85 -11.59
CA ASP A 287 -14.75 -6.51 -12.76
C ASP A 287 -14.79 -7.66 -13.77
N THR A 288 -15.36 -7.42 -14.95
CA THR A 288 -15.55 -8.43 -16.00
C THR A 288 -15.43 -7.80 -17.38
N VAL A 289 -14.92 -8.57 -18.35
CA VAL A 289 -14.99 -8.23 -19.78
C VAL A 289 -16.44 -8.29 -20.29
N GLY A 290 -17.33 -9.03 -19.61
CA GLY A 290 -18.77 -9.05 -19.89
C GLY A 290 -19.18 -9.87 -21.12
N LEU A 291 -18.25 -10.51 -21.83
CA LEU A 291 -18.52 -11.19 -23.11
C LEU A 291 -19.63 -12.26 -23.03
N SER A 292 -19.76 -12.98 -21.92
CA SER A 292 -20.82 -13.99 -21.77
C SER A 292 -22.21 -13.40 -21.50
N LEU A 293 -22.34 -12.08 -21.25
CA LEU A 293 -23.63 -11.42 -21.04
C LEU A 293 -24.47 -11.40 -22.34
N THR A 294 -23.82 -11.28 -23.50
CA THR A 294 -24.51 -11.11 -24.79
C THR A 294 -24.76 -12.44 -25.51
N LYS A 295 -23.78 -13.35 -25.50
CA LYS A 295 -23.85 -14.68 -26.13
C LYS A 295 -22.94 -15.68 -25.40
N SER A 296 -23.08 -16.98 -25.70
CA SER A 296 -22.14 -17.99 -25.23
C SER A 296 -20.71 -17.70 -25.74
N ARG A 297 -19.68 -18.13 -25.01
CA ARG A 297 -18.26 -17.93 -25.33
C ARG A 297 -17.46 -19.20 -25.11
N ILE A 298 -16.33 -19.31 -25.81
CA ILE A 298 -15.35 -20.37 -25.59
C ILE A 298 -14.17 -19.76 -24.86
N VAL A 299 -13.71 -20.40 -23.79
CA VAL A 299 -12.51 -20.00 -23.06
C VAL A 299 -11.28 -20.48 -23.85
N PRO A 300 -10.38 -19.59 -24.32
CA PRO A 300 -9.27 -19.99 -25.18
C PRO A 300 -8.33 -21.04 -24.58
N SER A 301 -8.10 -20.97 -23.27
CA SER A 301 -7.14 -21.83 -22.54
C SER A 301 -7.66 -23.24 -22.26
N THR A 302 -8.97 -23.43 -22.12
CA THR A 302 -9.57 -24.74 -21.78
C THR A 302 -10.42 -25.33 -22.90
N LYS A 303 -10.78 -24.51 -23.90
CA LYS A 303 -11.79 -24.81 -24.93
C LYS A 303 -13.20 -25.08 -24.36
N GLU A 304 -13.42 -24.82 -23.08
CA GLU A 304 -14.74 -24.96 -22.47
C GLU A 304 -15.71 -23.90 -23.00
N LYS A 305 -16.93 -24.34 -23.32
CA LYS A 305 -18.04 -23.46 -23.69
C LYS A 305 -18.73 -22.95 -22.41
N ILE A 306 -18.69 -21.65 -22.22
CA ILE A 306 -19.47 -20.93 -21.21
C ILE A 306 -20.75 -20.43 -21.87
N HIS A 307 -21.90 -20.88 -21.37
CA HIS A 307 -23.20 -20.44 -21.87
C HIS A 307 -23.45 -18.97 -21.55
N LYS A 308 -24.33 -18.33 -22.35
CA LYS A 308 -24.80 -16.97 -22.09
C LYS A 308 -25.27 -16.83 -20.64
N PHE A 309 -24.85 -15.77 -19.97
CA PHE A 309 -25.22 -15.49 -18.60
C PHE A 309 -26.68 -15.02 -18.53
N LEU A 310 -27.58 -15.85 -17.99
CA LEU A 310 -29.02 -15.57 -18.00
C LEU A 310 -29.52 -14.84 -16.76
N ASN A 311 -28.82 -14.94 -15.62
CA ASN A 311 -29.29 -14.41 -14.34
C ASN A 311 -29.00 -12.90 -14.19
N ILE A 312 -29.51 -12.08 -15.10
CA ILE A 312 -29.21 -10.64 -15.16
C ILE A 312 -29.64 -9.90 -13.89
N ASN A 313 -30.72 -10.34 -13.25
CA ASN A 313 -31.21 -9.71 -12.02
C ASN A 313 -30.22 -9.80 -10.84
N ILE A 314 -29.30 -10.77 -10.82
CA ILE A 314 -28.29 -10.83 -9.76
C ILE A 314 -27.32 -9.65 -9.81
N LEU A 315 -27.12 -9.07 -11.00
CA LEU A 315 -26.23 -7.92 -11.21
C LEU A 315 -26.74 -6.65 -10.53
N LYS A 316 -28.04 -6.54 -10.25
CA LYS A 316 -28.61 -5.44 -9.45
C LYS A 316 -28.14 -5.44 -7.98
N LYS A 317 -27.56 -6.55 -7.52
CA LYS A 317 -26.93 -6.66 -6.17
C LYS A 317 -25.47 -6.19 -6.17
N VAL A 318 -24.91 -5.89 -7.34
CA VAL A 318 -23.55 -5.38 -7.51
C VAL A 318 -23.64 -3.86 -7.51
N GLU A 319 -22.85 -3.21 -6.64
CA GLU A 319 -22.78 -1.76 -6.52
C GLU A 319 -22.14 -1.12 -7.76
N SER A 320 -21.11 -1.76 -8.30
CA SER A 320 -20.39 -1.30 -9.48
C SER A 320 -19.93 -2.47 -10.33
N ILE A 321 -20.31 -2.46 -11.61
CA ILE A 321 -19.83 -3.43 -12.61
C ILE A 321 -18.80 -2.72 -13.47
N GLY A 322 -17.54 -3.13 -13.38
CA GLY A 322 -16.43 -2.61 -14.17
C GLY A 322 -16.30 -3.31 -15.51
N ILE A 323 -16.57 -2.60 -16.60
CA ILE A 323 -16.38 -3.06 -17.98
C ILE A 323 -15.14 -2.40 -18.58
N PRO A 324 -14.17 -3.17 -19.12
CA PRO A 324 -12.98 -2.59 -19.69
C PRO A 324 -13.23 -1.94 -21.05
N LEU A 325 -12.62 -0.78 -21.29
CA LEU A 325 -12.53 -0.15 -22.62
C LEU A 325 -11.21 0.63 -22.71
N ASP A 326 -10.28 0.14 -23.53
CA ASP A 326 -8.90 0.66 -23.63
C ASP A 326 -8.59 1.30 -25.00
N GLY A 327 -9.61 1.59 -25.80
CA GLY A 327 -9.47 2.23 -27.11
C GLY A 327 -10.83 2.59 -27.72
N SER A 328 -10.81 3.52 -28.66
CA SER A 328 -11.98 4.04 -29.37
C SER A 328 -12.39 3.23 -30.60
N ASN A 329 -11.55 2.27 -30.99
CA ASN A 329 -11.77 1.33 -32.08
C ASN A 329 -11.03 0.01 -31.79
N ASN A 330 -11.28 -1.00 -32.62
CA ASN A 330 -10.71 -2.33 -32.39
C ASN A 330 -9.19 -2.39 -32.58
N ASP A 331 -8.60 -1.55 -33.43
CA ASP A 331 -7.15 -1.56 -33.68
C ASP A 331 -6.41 -1.14 -32.42
N ILE A 332 -6.83 -0.03 -31.79
CA ILE A 332 -6.26 0.45 -30.52
C ILE A 332 -6.51 -0.55 -29.40
N VAL A 333 -7.74 -1.07 -29.27
CA VAL A 333 -8.07 -2.09 -28.24
C VAL A 333 -7.18 -3.32 -28.39
N SER A 334 -6.95 -3.78 -29.63
CA SER A 334 -6.16 -4.98 -29.92
C SER A 334 -4.66 -4.80 -29.69
N THR A 335 -4.16 -3.55 -29.58
CA THR A 335 -2.77 -3.32 -29.18
C THR A 335 -2.48 -3.88 -27.79
N PHE A 336 -3.47 -3.88 -26.88
CA PHE A 336 -3.33 -4.27 -25.47
C PHE A 336 -4.16 -5.50 -25.09
N ARG A 337 -5.40 -5.62 -25.59
CA ARG A 337 -6.32 -6.72 -25.29
C ARG A 337 -6.45 -7.66 -26.48
N ILE A 338 -5.81 -8.82 -26.40
CA ILE A 338 -5.82 -9.81 -27.48
C ILE A 338 -7.09 -10.64 -27.41
N TYR A 339 -7.91 -10.54 -28.46
CA TYR A 339 -9.14 -11.28 -28.66
C TYR A 339 -9.25 -11.72 -30.12
N LYS A 340 -9.80 -12.91 -30.36
CA LYS A 340 -10.06 -13.38 -31.72
C LYS A 340 -11.37 -12.80 -32.22
N GLY A 341 -11.30 -11.65 -32.87
CA GLY A 341 -12.43 -10.93 -33.43
C GLY A 341 -12.39 -9.44 -33.06
N ASP A 342 -13.54 -8.79 -33.17
CA ASP A 342 -13.69 -7.37 -32.86
C ASP A 342 -14.12 -7.19 -31.39
N LEU A 343 -13.15 -6.94 -30.50
CA LEU A 343 -13.44 -6.78 -29.08
C LEU A 343 -14.14 -5.45 -28.80
N PHE A 344 -13.82 -4.40 -29.56
CA PHE A 344 -14.45 -3.09 -29.39
C PHE A 344 -15.96 -3.19 -29.62
N ASN A 345 -16.39 -3.76 -30.74
CA ASN A 345 -17.81 -3.93 -31.04
C ASN A 345 -18.51 -4.88 -30.05
N GLU A 346 -17.82 -5.89 -29.53
CA GLU A 346 -18.36 -6.73 -28.46
C GLU A 346 -18.61 -5.92 -27.17
N ILE A 347 -17.72 -5.00 -26.81
CA ILE A 347 -17.90 -4.08 -25.66
C ILE A 347 -19.06 -3.13 -25.92
N ILE A 348 -19.17 -2.51 -27.09
CA ILE A 348 -20.30 -1.62 -27.43
C ILE A 348 -21.63 -2.36 -27.30
N ASN A 349 -21.73 -3.61 -27.80
CA ASN A 349 -22.92 -4.44 -27.60
C ASN A 349 -23.26 -4.70 -26.13
N ILE A 350 -22.25 -4.80 -25.25
CA ILE A 350 -22.44 -4.94 -23.80
C ILE A 350 -22.96 -3.63 -23.20
N LEU A 351 -22.47 -2.47 -23.64
CA LEU A 351 -22.97 -1.17 -23.18
C LEU A 351 -24.44 -0.98 -23.58
N GLU A 352 -24.79 -1.27 -24.83
CA GLU A 352 -26.19 -1.23 -25.29
C GLU A 352 -27.09 -2.20 -24.51
N PHE A 353 -26.56 -3.39 -24.18
CA PHE A 353 -27.26 -4.35 -23.34
C PHE A 353 -27.56 -3.75 -21.95
N PHE A 354 -26.61 -3.07 -21.33
CA PHE A 354 -26.79 -2.44 -20.03
C PHE A 354 -27.70 -1.21 -20.08
N ASP A 355 -27.62 -0.40 -21.14
CA ASP A 355 -28.56 0.71 -21.41
C ASP A 355 -30.00 0.19 -21.43
N LYS A 356 -30.28 -0.85 -22.24
CA LYS A 356 -31.61 -1.47 -22.36
C LYS A 356 -32.12 -2.05 -21.03
N LYS A 357 -31.23 -2.44 -20.13
CA LYS A 357 -31.58 -3.01 -18.81
C LYS A 357 -31.57 -1.98 -17.69
N ASN A 358 -31.21 -0.74 -17.97
CA ASN A 358 -31.05 0.34 -16.99
C ASN A 358 -30.16 -0.07 -15.79
N ILE A 359 -29.06 -0.78 -16.06
CA ILE A 359 -28.08 -1.17 -15.05
C ILE A 359 -26.91 -0.22 -15.15
N LYS A 360 -26.59 0.44 -14.03
CA LYS A 360 -25.49 1.40 -13.94
C LYS A 360 -24.15 0.67 -13.88
N ILE A 361 -23.18 1.12 -14.66
CA ILE A 361 -21.85 0.51 -14.75
C ILE A 361 -20.73 1.54 -14.58
N CYS A 362 -19.52 1.00 -14.43
CA CYS A 362 -18.27 1.72 -14.44
C CYS A 362 -17.45 1.27 -15.66
N ILE A 363 -16.85 2.20 -16.39
CA ILE A 363 -15.83 1.87 -17.38
C ILE A 363 -14.46 1.87 -16.70
N ASN A 364 -13.64 0.87 -16.99
CA ASN A 364 -12.27 0.77 -16.51
C ASN A 364 -11.31 0.87 -17.70
N THR A 365 -10.41 1.85 -17.68
CA THR A 365 -9.39 2.04 -18.71
C THR A 365 -8.01 1.96 -18.09
N VAL A 366 -7.12 1.14 -18.64
CA VAL A 366 -5.69 1.17 -18.36
C VAL A 366 -5.05 2.09 -19.38
N LEU A 367 -4.64 3.28 -18.94
CA LEU A 367 -3.97 4.26 -19.78
C LEU A 367 -2.49 3.90 -19.92
N HIS A 368 -2.06 3.71 -21.16
CA HIS A 368 -0.72 3.28 -21.55
C HIS A 368 -0.29 3.98 -22.84
N LYS A 369 0.96 3.75 -23.26
CA LYS A 369 1.57 4.41 -24.41
C LYS A 369 0.70 4.36 -25.67
N GLU A 370 0.18 3.19 -26.01
CA GLU A 370 -0.61 2.97 -27.24
C GLU A 370 -2.01 3.62 -27.25
N ASN A 371 -2.59 3.98 -26.10
CA ASN A 371 -3.94 4.59 -26.04
C ASN A 371 -3.96 5.99 -25.40
N LEU A 372 -2.80 6.53 -25.03
CA LEU A 372 -2.66 7.82 -24.37
C LEU A 372 -3.31 8.96 -25.18
N GLN A 373 -3.06 8.97 -26.49
CA GLN A 373 -3.61 9.99 -27.40
C GLN A 373 -5.10 9.77 -27.72
N ASP A 374 -5.64 8.62 -27.37
CA ASP A 374 -7.01 8.20 -27.70
C ASP A 374 -8.00 8.41 -26.53
N VAL A 375 -7.51 8.83 -25.37
CA VAL A 375 -8.30 8.96 -24.14
C VAL A 375 -9.55 9.83 -24.29
N GLU A 376 -9.50 10.90 -25.08
CA GLU A 376 -10.68 11.74 -25.35
C GLU A 376 -11.70 11.05 -26.25
N ASN A 377 -11.27 10.24 -27.20
CA ASN A 377 -12.17 9.48 -28.07
C ASN A 377 -12.89 8.40 -27.26
N ILE A 378 -12.18 7.74 -26.33
CA ILE A 378 -12.79 6.82 -25.36
C ILE A 378 -13.89 7.56 -24.57
N TYR A 379 -13.60 8.75 -24.04
CA TYR A 379 -14.61 9.57 -23.35
C TYR A 379 -15.83 9.88 -24.24
N ASN A 380 -15.57 10.28 -25.49
CA ASN A 380 -16.62 10.61 -26.46
C ASN A 380 -17.51 9.43 -26.83
N ILE A 381 -17.02 8.19 -26.70
CA ILE A 381 -17.80 6.98 -26.88
C ILE A 381 -18.63 6.70 -25.64
N ILE A 382 -18.00 6.64 -24.46
CA ILE A 382 -18.70 6.21 -23.23
C ILE A 382 -19.80 7.20 -22.82
N LYS A 383 -19.65 8.51 -23.12
CA LYS A 383 -20.66 9.52 -22.81
C LYS A 383 -21.98 9.35 -23.58
N LYS A 384 -21.96 8.56 -24.66
CA LYS A 384 -23.16 8.23 -25.45
C LYS A 384 -24.03 7.15 -24.80
N HIS A 385 -23.50 6.46 -23.79
CA HIS A 385 -24.18 5.34 -23.12
C HIS A 385 -24.69 5.76 -21.75
N SER A 386 -26.02 5.76 -21.59
CA SER A 386 -26.71 6.21 -20.37
C SER A 386 -26.39 5.37 -19.12
N CYS A 387 -26.02 4.10 -19.30
CA CYS A 387 -25.64 3.15 -18.26
C CYS A 387 -24.31 3.51 -17.59
N VAL A 388 -23.41 4.21 -18.30
CA VAL A 388 -22.11 4.60 -17.77
C VAL A 388 -22.30 5.75 -16.78
N LYS A 389 -22.06 5.49 -15.49
CA LYS A 389 -22.14 6.51 -14.43
C LYS A 389 -20.78 6.84 -13.83
N LYS A 390 -19.78 6.02 -14.13
CA LYS A 390 -18.42 6.18 -13.63
C LYS A 390 -17.41 5.75 -14.68
N TRP A 391 -16.28 6.44 -14.72
CA TRP A 391 -15.13 6.06 -15.52
C TRP A 391 -13.88 6.12 -14.66
N GLN A 392 -13.17 5.00 -14.56
CA GLN A 392 -11.90 4.90 -13.86
C GLN A 392 -10.77 4.74 -14.87
N VAL A 393 -9.81 5.66 -14.81
CA VAL A 393 -8.61 5.65 -15.65
C VAL A 393 -7.41 5.35 -14.76
N PHE A 394 -6.75 4.23 -15.03
CA PHE A 394 -5.62 3.74 -14.27
C PHE A 394 -4.35 3.91 -15.09
N GLN A 395 -3.33 4.57 -14.56
CA GLN A 395 -2.01 4.57 -15.19
C GLN A 395 -1.53 3.12 -15.30
N PHE A 396 -0.99 2.69 -16.43
CA PHE A 396 -0.40 1.35 -16.54
C PHE A 396 0.62 1.09 -15.42
N MET A 397 0.56 -0.12 -14.86
CA MET A 397 1.44 -0.54 -13.76
C MET A 397 2.09 -1.85 -14.14
N PRO A 398 3.43 -1.93 -14.25
CA PRO A 398 4.16 -3.07 -14.80
C PRO A 398 4.30 -4.22 -13.79
N ILE A 399 3.17 -4.67 -13.22
CA ILE A 399 3.12 -5.77 -12.25
C ILE A 399 2.54 -7.05 -12.85
N GLY A 400 2.86 -8.18 -12.23
CA GLY A 400 2.50 -9.50 -12.72
C GLY A 400 3.30 -9.90 -13.96
N THR A 401 3.19 -11.17 -14.36
CA THR A 401 4.07 -11.76 -15.38
C THR A 401 4.02 -11.03 -16.72
N LEU A 402 2.82 -10.71 -17.22
CA LEU A 402 2.68 -10.04 -18.53
C LEU A 402 2.90 -8.53 -18.43
N GLY A 403 2.42 -7.89 -17.36
CA GLY A 403 2.64 -6.47 -17.09
C GLY A 403 4.13 -6.13 -17.02
N SER A 404 4.90 -6.84 -16.20
CA SER A 404 6.35 -6.61 -16.07
C SER A 404 7.10 -6.93 -17.37
N LYS A 405 6.77 -8.04 -18.05
CA LYS A 405 7.41 -8.41 -19.32
C LYS A 405 7.24 -7.34 -20.41
N ASN A 406 6.09 -6.67 -20.44
CA ASN A 406 5.77 -5.68 -21.48
C ASN A 406 5.92 -4.23 -21.00
N ALA A 407 6.62 -3.99 -19.89
CA ALA A 407 6.75 -2.66 -19.29
C ALA A 407 7.22 -1.60 -20.30
N ALA A 408 8.27 -1.92 -21.08
CA ALA A 408 8.84 -1.03 -22.09
C ALA A 408 7.84 -0.61 -23.19
N ASN A 409 6.82 -1.42 -23.46
CA ASN A 409 5.84 -1.16 -24.51
C ASN A 409 4.67 -0.30 -24.02
N TYR A 410 4.37 -0.31 -22.71
CA TYR A 410 3.12 0.27 -22.20
C TYR A 410 3.30 1.32 -21.11
N ASN A 411 4.48 1.42 -20.49
CA ASN A 411 4.75 2.45 -19.50
C ASN A 411 4.53 3.86 -20.09
N ILE A 412 3.99 4.73 -19.24
CA ILE A 412 3.84 6.17 -19.50
C ILE A 412 4.34 6.94 -18.29
N GLU A 413 4.90 8.11 -18.54
CA GLU A 413 5.34 8.99 -17.48
C GLU A 413 4.15 9.52 -16.68
N VAL A 414 4.36 9.80 -15.40
CA VAL A 414 3.30 10.35 -14.54
C VAL A 414 2.80 11.70 -15.06
N ASN A 415 3.68 12.50 -15.67
CA ASN A 415 3.32 13.79 -16.25
C ASN A 415 2.39 13.66 -17.46
N ASP A 416 2.60 12.64 -18.30
CA ASP A 416 1.70 12.34 -19.43
C ASP A 416 0.33 11.92 -18.91
N PHE A 417 0.30 11.07 -17.89
CA PHE A 417 -0.94 10.65 -17.23
C PHE A 417 -1.70 11.83 -16.61
N LEU A 418 -1.01 12.73 -15.92
CA LEU A 418 -1.60 13.94 -15.33
C LEU A 418 -2.06 14.95 -16.38
N THR A 419 -1.39 15.02 -17.53
CA THR A 419 -1.83 15.84 -18.66
C THR A 419 -3.13 15.30 -19.26
N ALA A 420 -3.23 13.99 -19.46
CA ALA A 420 -4.47 13.33 -19.87
C ALA A 420 -5.60 13.57 -18.86
N LYS A 421 -5.31 13.47 -17.55
CA LYS A 421 -6.26 13.78 -16.47
C LYS A 421 -6.84 15.19 -16.62
N LYS A 422 -5.98 16.22 -16.69
CA LYS A 422 -6.41 17.63 -16.82
C LYS A 422 -7.29 17.84 -18.06
N LYS A 423 -6.94 17.20 -19.19
CA LYS A 423 -7.70 17.28 -20.44
C LYS A 423 -9.11 16.71 -20.27
N ILE A 424 -9.22 15.52 -19.66
CA ILE A 424 -10.51 14.87 -19.43
C ILE A 424 -11.36 15.62 -18.40
N GLU A 425 -10.76 16.13 -17.31
CA GLU A 425 -11.47 16.94 -16.31
C GLU A 425 -12.11 18.18 -16.94
N LYS A 426 -11.43 18.82 -17.89
CA LYS A 426 -11.97 19.97 -18.64
C LYS A 426 -13.22 19.62 -19.45
N ILE A 427 -13.20 18.51 -20.20
CA ILE A 427 -14.32 18.11 -21.07
C ILE A 427 -15.46 17.37 -20.33
N SER A 428 -15.20 16.89 -19.12
CA SER A 428 -16.18 16.16 -18.30
C SER A 428 -16.84 16.99 -17.20
N LYS A 429 -16.50 18.29 -17.08
CA LYS A 429 -17.00 19.19 -16.02
C LYS A 429 -18.52 19.19 -15.84
N ASN A 430 -19.29 19.08 -16.92
CA ASN A 430 -20.77 19.08 -16.91
C ASN A 430 -21.37 17.69 -17.18
N SER A 431 -20.58 16.63 -17.00
CA SER A 431 -21.00 15.25 -17.28
C SER A 431 -21.65 14.60 -16.08
N ASN A 432 -22.63 13.73 -16.34
CA ASN A 432 -23.20 12.84 -15.32
C ASN A 432 -22.29 11.62 -15.03
N ILE A 433 -21.11 11.57 -15.63
CA ILE A 433 -20.11 10.51 -15.44
C ILE A 433 -19.08 10.98 -14.42
N ILE A 434 -18.95 10.25 -13.31
CA ILE A 434 -17.90 10.49 -12.32
C ILE A 434 -16.57 9.94 -12.87
N VAL A 435 -15.61 10.82 -13.13
CA VAL A 435 -14.30 10.45 -13.71
C VAL A 435 -13.23 10.42 -12.62
N ASN A 436 -12.55 9.27 -12.45
CA ASN A 436 -11.49 9.10 -11.47
C ASN A 436 -10.20 8.61 -12.12
N PHE A 437 -9.16 9.44 -12.08
CA PHE A 437 -7.80 9.04 -12.46
C PHE A 437 -7.05 8.52 -11.25
N LYS A 438 -6.29 7.43 -11.43
CA LYS A 438 -5.42 6.86 -10.41
C LYS A 438 -4.05 6.49 -10.99
N THR A 439 -3.02 7.12 -10.46
CA THR A 439 -1.62 6.84 -10.78
C THR A 439 -1.21 5.42 -10.37
N ALA A 440 -0.08 4.94 -10.87
CA ALA A 440 0.49 3.67 -10.45
C ALA A 440 0.90 3.74 -8.96
N THR A 441 1.49 4.86 -8.52
CA THR A 441 1.93 5.07 -7.14
C THR A 441 0.78 5.06 -6.13
N GLU A 442 -0.36 5.69 -6.44
CA GLU A 442 -1.56 5.65 -5.57
C GLU A 442 -2.16 4.24 -5.43
N ARG A 443 -1.83 3.32 -6.34
CA ARG A 443 -2.38 1.96 -6.38
C ARG A 443 -1.41 0.91 -5.89
N SER A 444 -0.12 1.16 -6.08
CA SER A 444 0.98 0.33 -5.58
C SER A 444 0.78 0.07 -4.10
N TYR A 445 0.84 -1.21 -3.72
CA TYR A 445 0.78 -1.67 -2.34
C TYR A 445 -0.52 -1.33 -1.54
N ASN A 446 -1.47 -0.59 -2.14
CA ASN A 446 -2.72 -0.13 -1.49
C ASN A 446 -3.92 -1.07 -1.72
N TYR A 447 -3.73 -2.18 -2.43
CA TYR A 447 -4.78 -3.17 -2.64
C TYR A 447 -4.33 -4.53 -2.10
N MET A 448 -5.12 -5.08 -1.18
CA MET A 448 -5.03 -6.51 -0.88
C MET A 448 -5.57 -7.29 -2.09
N LEU A 449 -4.67 -7.93 -2.83
CA LEU A 449 -4.98 -8.80 -3.94
C LEU A 449 -5.03 -10.25 -3.45
N ILE A 450 -6.05 -10.99 -3.85
CA ILE A 450 -6.12 -12.43 -3.61
C ILE A 450 -6.20 -13.11 -4.97
N ASN A 451 -5.19 -13.92 -5.32
CA ASN A 451 -5.18 -14.61 -6.61
C ASN A 451 -6.16 -15.79 -6.66
N SER A 452 -6.33 -16.38 -7.84
CA SER A 452 -7.25 -17.50 -8.09
C SER A 452 -6.95 -18.78 -7.32
N ASN A 453 -5.81 -18.87 -6.64
CA ASN A 453 -5.47 -20.00 -5.74
C ASN A 453 -5.64 -19.63 -4.26
N GLY A 454 -6.17 -18.45 -3.96
CA GLY A 454 -6.44 -17.98 -2.61
C GLY A 454 -5.24 -17.41 -1.86
N ILE A 455 -4.11 -17.10 -2.52
CA ILE A 455 -3.00 -16.41 -1.84
C ILE A 455 -3.30 -14.92 -1.79
N ALA A 456 -3.26 -14.35 -0.58
CA ALA A 456 -3.42 -12.93 -0.32
C ALA A 456 -2.05 -12.24 -0.34
N TYR A 457 -1.92 -11.15 -1.11
CA TYR A 457 -0.66 -10.46 -1.30
C TYR A 457 -0.86 -8.97 -1.64
N LYS A 458 0.21 -8.20 -1.42
CA LYS A 458 0.40 -6.85 -1.98
C LYS A 458 1.61 -6.88 -2.89
N VAL A 459 1.65 -5.93 -3.81
CA VAL A 459 2.73 -5.80 -4.79
C VAL A 459 3.09 -4.33 -4.95
N ASN A 460 4.39 -4.03 -4.99
CA ASN A 460 4.90 -2.68 -5.24
C ASN A 460 5.20 -2.47 -6.74
N LEU A 461 5.75 -1.31 -7.10
CA LEU A 461 6.06 -0.96 -8.49
C LEU A 461 7.24 -1.74 -9.07
N ASP A 462 8.12 -2.25 -8.21
CA ASP A 462 9.24 -3.12 -8.57
C ASP A 462 8.81 -4.58 -8.77
N ASN A 463 7.49 -4.83 -8.72
CA ASN A 463 6.87 -6.15 -8.81
C ASN A 463 7.30 -7.11 -7.69
N GLU A 464 7.76 -6.55 -6.56
CA GLU A 464 8.03 -7.32 -5.34
C GLU A 464 6.71 -7.64 -4.65
N ILE A 465 6.54 -8.92 -4.31
CA ILE A 465 5.31 -9.46 -3.75
C ILE A 465 5.53 -9.75 -2.28
N GLU A 466 4.67 -9.19 -1.44
CA GLU A 466 4.56 -9.58 -0.03
C GLU A 466 3.28 -10.37 0.19
N THR A 467 3.42 -11.58 0.76
CA THR A 467 2.30 -12.48 1.01
C THR A 467 1.81 -12.37 2.45
N PHE A 468 0.49 -12.24 2.62
CA PHE A 468 -0.14 -12.10 3.94
C PHE A 468 -0.85 -13.37 4.41
N GLY A 469 -1.12 -14.32 3.53
CA GLY A 469 -1.76 -15.56 3.92
C GLY A 469 -2.42 -16.30 2.78
N ARG A 470 -3.22 -17.31 3.13
CA ARG A 470 -4.01 -18.09 2.19
C ARG A 470 -5.42 -18.34 2.69
N LEU A 471 -6.40 -18.23 1.80
CA LEU A 471 -7.82 -18.45 2.14
C LEU A 471 -8.10 -19.88 2.63
N SER A 472 -7.34 -20.87 2.17
CA SER A 472 -7.45 -22.26 2.63
C SER A 472 -6.84 -22.50 4.02
N ASP A 473 -6.09 -21.54 4.56
CA ASP A 473 -5.40 -21.64 5.84
C ASP A 473 -5.91 -20.58 6.82
N LYS A 474 -6.80 -21.01 7.72
CA LYS A 474 -7.45 -20.15 8.72
C LYS A 474 -6.46 -19.46 9.66
N SER A 475 -5.30 -20.08 9.93
CA SER A 475 -4.30 -19.50 10.84
C SER A 475 -3.72 -18.19 10.32
N THR A 476 -3.85 -17.93 9.00
CA THR A 476 -3.33 -16.72 8.35
C THR A 476 -4.35 -15.62 8.18
N TRP A 477 -5.64 -15.86 8.50
CA TRP A 477 -6.71 -14.92 8.16
C TRP A 477 -6.58 -13.58 8.89
N ASP A 478 -6.17 -13.59 10.16
CA ASP A 478 -5.90 -12.34 10.90
C ASP A 478 -4.84 -11.48 10.22
N ASN A 479 -3.77 -12.10 9.72
CA ASN A 479 -2.74 -11.38 9.01
C ASN A 479 -3.26 -10.76 7.71
N ILE A 480 -4.19 -11.44 7.01
CA ILE A 480 -4.85 -10.86 5.83
C ILE A 480 -5.71 -9.66 6.23
N ILE A 481 -6.55 -9.80 7.25
CA ILE A 481 -7.53 -8.78 7.65
C ILE A 481 -6.87 -7.54 8.23
N ASN A 482 -5.85 -7.71 9.07
CA ASN A 482 -5.18 -6.56 9.65
C ASN A 482 -4.45 -5.75 8.56
N ASN A 483 -4.08 -6.36 7.43
CA ASN A 483 -3.35 -5.74 6.33
C ASN A 483 -4.20 -5.26 5.14
N LEU A 484 -5.51 -5.05 5.26
CA LEU A 484 -6.39 -4.69 4.13
C LEU A 484 -6.19 -3.29 3.51
N PHE A 485 -5.36 -2.43 4.10
CA PHE A 485 -5.25 -1.01 3.76
C PHE A 485 -4.05 -0.62 2.89
#